data_AF-A0A7C3P2L8-F1
#
_entry.id   AF-A0A7C3P2L8-F1
#
_cell.length_a   1.000
_cell.length_b   1.000
_cell.length_c   1.000
_cell.angle_alpha   90.00
_cell.angle_beta   90.00
_cell.angle_gamma   90.00
#
_symmetry.space_group_name_H-M   'P 1'
#
loop_
_entity.id
_entity.type
_entity.pdbx_description
1 polymer ?
#
loop_
_entity_poly.entity_id
_entity_poly.type
_entity_poly.pdbx_seq_one_letter_code
_entity_poly.pdbx_strand_id
1 'polypeptide(L)' 'MARIFDNLTDLIGKTPLLRLRKVTAGVEADVVAKLESFNPGGSVKDRIG' A
#
# COMPACT_ATOMS: atom_id res chain seq x y z
N MET A 1 16.95 2.38 -3.95
CA MET A 1 17.97 1.40 -3.52
C MET A 1 17.28 0.20 -2.91
N ALA A 2 17.71 -1.01 -3.26
CA ALA A 2 17.26 -2.21 -2.56
C ALA A 2 17.87 -2.23 -1.15
N ARG A 3 17.11 -2.72 -0.17
CA ARG A 3 17.55 -2.91 1.23
C ARG A 3 17.34 -4.37 1.59
N ILE A 4 18.31 -4.96 2.28
CA ILE A 4 18.19 -6.29 2.90
C ILE A 4 17.55 -6.09 4.28
N PHE A 5 16.55 -6.91 4.62
CA PHE A 5 15.83 -6.87 5.88
C PHE A 5 16.07 -8.17 6.64
N ASP A 6 16.06 -8.09 7.97
CA ASP A 6 16.39 -9.22 8.84
C ASP A 6 15.16 -10.10 9.15
N ASN A 7 13.94 -9.54 9.08
CA ASN A 7 12.69 -10.26 9.31
C ASN A 7 11.62 -9.98 8.25
N LEU A 8 10.70 -10.93 8.06
CA LEU A 8 9.52 -10.73 7.20
C LEU A 8 8.66 -9.56 7.67
N THR A 9 8.54 -9.37 8.99
CA THR A 9 7.75 -8.30 9.59
C THR A 9 8.30 -6.90 9.28
N ASP A 10 9.60 -6.77 8.99
CA ASP A 10 10.20 -5.49 8.59
C ASP A 10 9.72 -5.01 7.20
N LEU A 11 9.17 -5.94 6.40
CA LEU A 11 8.57 -5.67 5.10
C LEU A 11 7.09 -5.26 5.21
N ILE A 12 6.47 -5.34 6.40
CA ILE A 12 5.07 -4.93 6.60
C ILE A 12 4.98 -3.40 6.59
N GLY A 13 4.05 -2.89 5.79
CA GLY A 13 3.79 -1.46 5.64
C GLY A 13 4.58 -0.80 4.52
N LYS A 14 4.72 0.53 4.60
CA LYS A 14 5.29 1.39 3.52
C LYS A 14 4.67 1.12 2.13
N THR A 15 3.43 0.64 2.12
CA THR A 15 2.65 0.35 0.92
C THR A 15 2.38 1.64 0.14
N PRO A 16 2.35 1.58 -1.20
CA PRO A 16 2.24 2.78 -2.02
C PRO A 16 0.84 3.41 -1.93
N LEU A 17 0.79 4.72 -2.17
CA LEU A 17 -0.43 5.44 -2.50
C LEU A 17 -0.51 5.58 -4.03
N LEU A 18 -1.64 5.19 -4.60
CA LEU A 18 -1.92 5.32 -6.02
C LEU A 18 -3.08 6.28 -6.24
N ARG A 19 -2.85 7.33 -7.03
CA ARG A 19 -3.91 8.25 -7.46
C ARG A 19 -4.87 7.56 -8.42
N LEU A 20 -6.16 7.59 -8.10
CA LEU A 20 -7.20 7.10 -9.00
C LEU A 20 -7.53 8.20 -10.02
N ARG A 21 -7.60 7.83 -11.32
CA ARG A 21 -7.88 8.77 -12.41
C ARG A 21 -9.20 8.49 -13.12
N LYS A 22 -9.34 7.29 -13.68
CA LYS A 22 -10.49 6.93 -14.54
C LYS A 22 -11.80 6.80 -13.75
N VAL A 23 -11.76 6.09 -12.62
CA VAL A 23 -12.96 5.80 -11.79
C VAL A 23 -13.42 7.00 -10.96
N THR A 24 -12.60 8.03 -10.86
CA THR A 24 -12.84 9.26 -10.09
C THR A 24 -12.89 10.49 -10.99
N ALA A 25 -13.14 10.30 -12.30
CA ALA A 25 -13.27 11.40 -13.24
C ALA A 25 -14.46 12.30 -12.84
N GLY A 26 -14.24 13.62 -12.81
CA GLY A 26 -15.24 14.61 -12.40
C GLY A 26 -15.33 14.84 -10.88
N VAL A 27 -14.57 14.11 -10.07
CA VAL A 27 -14.44 14.40 -8.63
C VAL A 27 -13.38 15.49 -8.45
N GLU A 28 -13.74 16.57 -7.74
CA GLU A 28 -12.83 17.70 -7.48
C GLU A 28 -11.72 17.35 -6.48
N ALA A 29 -11.97 16.38 -5.60
CA ALA A 29 -11.04 15.97 -4.56
C ALA A 29 -9.98 14.96 -5.07
N ASP A 30 -8.82 14.99 -4.41
CA ASP A 30 -7.77 14.00 -4.60
C ASP A 30 -8.17 12.64 -4.01
N VAL A 31 -8.53 11.70 -4.87
CA VAL A 31 -8.82 10.31 -4.47
C VAL A 31 -7.60 9.41 -4.68
N VAL A 32 -7.12 8.82 -3.58
CA VAL A 32 -5.95 7.94 -3.57
C VAL A 32 -6.29 6.59 -2.92
N ALA A 33 -5.75 5.52 -3.50
CA ALA A 33 -5.83 4.17 -2.95
C ALA A 33 -4.54 3.82 -2.23
N LYS A 34 -4.63 3.40 -0.95
CA LYS A 34 -3.51 2.81 -0.20
C LYS A 34 -3.46 1.31 -0.48
N LEU A 35 -2.45 0.86 -1.20
CA LEU A 35 -2.40 -0.51 -1.74
C LEU A 35 -1.86 -1.51 -0.70
N GLU A 36 -2.68 -1.84 0.29
CA GLU A 36 -2.33 -2.78 1.37
C GLU A 36 -2.10 -4.23 0.92
N SER A 37 -2.46 -4.56 -0.33
CA SER A 37 -2.12 -5.85 -0.93
C SER A 37 -0.62 -6.03 -1.19
N PHE A 38 0.18 -4.97 -1.06
CA PHE A 38 1.64 -5.01 -1.22
C PHE A 38 2.38 -5.38 0.07
N ASN A 39 1.66 -5.62 1.18
CA ASN A 39 2.27 -6.28 2.33
C ASN A 39 2.62 -7.74 1.98
N PRO A 40 3.59 -8.38 2.66
CA PRO A 40 4.08 -9.72 2.31
C PRO A 40 3.03 -10.84 2.32
N GLY A 41 2.08 -10.79 3.25
CA GLY A 41 0.92 -11.68 3.36
C GLY A 41 -0.27 -11.26 2.47
N GLY A 42 -0.10 -10.22 1.65
CA GLY A 42 -1.03 -9.86 0.58
C GLY A 42 -2.26 -9.07 1.05
N SER A 43 -2.30 -8.62 2.30
CA SER A 43 -3.45 -7.84 2.79
C SER A 43 -3.10 -6.87 3.91
N VAL A 44 -4.08 -6.04 4.29
CA VAL A 44 -3.97 -5.14 5.45
C VAL A 44 -3.83 -5.90 6.78
N LYS A 45 -4.20 -7.19 6.82
CA LYS A 45 -4.24 -7.99 8.05
C LYS A 45 -2.85 -8.29 8.61
N ASP A 46 -1.81 -8.19 7.79
CA ASP A 46 -0.41 -8.26 8.22
C ASP A 46 -0.07 -7.24 9.31
N ARG A 47 -0.78 -6.11 9.37
CA ARG A 47 -0.50 -5.04 10.35
C ARG A 47 -0.96 -5.34 11.77
N ILE A 48 -1.89 -6.27 11.95
CA ILE A 48 -2.61 -6.46 13.22
C ILE A 48 -2.26 -7.78 13.92
N GLY A 49 -1.00 -8.22 13.79
CA GLY A 49 -0.46 -9.35 14.55
C GLY A 49 -0.56 -9.16 16.05
#